data_AF-U9SZV4-F1
#
_entry.id   AF-U9SZV4-F1
#
_cell.length_a   1.000
_cell.length_b   1.000
_cell.length_c   1.000
_cell.angle_alpha   90.00
_cell.angle_beta   90.00
_cell.angle_gamma   90.00
#
_symmetry.space_group_name_H-M   'P 1'
#
loop_
_entity.id
_entity.type
_entity.pdbx_description
1 polymer ?
#
loop_
_entity_poly.entity_id
_entity_poly.type
_entity_poly.pdbx_seq_one_letter_code
_entity_poly.pdbx_strand_id
1 'polypeptide(L)'
;MAKSPEKIFKSLDFTSLPENSLISLIKRDDLQMKEIEVWEHVLKWGLKQNENLISDPDTWTDDDFKMLENTLQHCLPLIRF
;
A
#
# COMPACT_ATOMS: atom_id res chain seq x y z
N MET A 1 13.38 7.53 -16.77
CA MET A 1 13.57 7.58 -15.31
C MET A 1 12.68 8.68 -14.75
N ALA A 2 11.71 8.34 -13.91
CA ALA A 2 10.78 9.32 -13.35
C ALA A 2 11.54 10.30 -12.45
N LYS A 3 11.51 11.60 -12.79
CA LYS A 3 12.30 12.66 -12.15
C LYS A 3 11.85 13.03 -10.72
N SER A 4 10.75 12.45 -10.23
CA SER A 4 10.23 12.68 -8.87
C SER A 4 9.27 11.54 -8.48
N PRO A 5 9.72 10.46 -7.81
CA PRO A 5 8.87 9.35 -7.39
C PRO A 5 7.74 9.78 -6.44
N GLU A 6 7.97 10.79 -5.60
CA GLU A 6 6.96 11.32 -4.67
C GLU A 6 5.77 11.97 -5.38
N LYS A 7 5.99 12.55 -6.56
CA LYS A 7 4.90 13.11 -7.37
C LYS A 7 4.02 12.01 -7.94
N ILE A 8 4.58 10.84 -8.23
CA ILE A 8 3.84 9.65 -8.66
C ILE A 8 2.92 9.18 -7.53
N PHE A 9 3.42 9.10 -6.29
CA PHE A 9 2.58 8.78 -5.12
C PHE A 9 1.42 9.77 -4.92
N LYS A 10 1.63 11.06 -5.24
CA LYS A 10 0.61 12.11 -5.10
C LYS A 10 -0.31 12.30 -6.32
N SER A 11 0.06 11.80 -7.50
CA SER A 11 -0.67 12.06 -8.76
C SER A 11 -1.32 10.83 -9.40
N LEU A 12 -0.83 9.62 -9.12
CA LEU A 12 -1.52 8.41 -9.52
C LEU A 12 -2.64 8.14 -8.52
N ASP A 13 -3.77 7.63 -9.00
CA ASP A 13 -4.63 6.76 -8.19
C ASP A 13 -3.79 5.52 -7.84
N PHE A 14 -2.90 5.67 -6.86
CA PHE A 14 -1.94 4.67 -6.44
C PHE A 14 -2.63 3.36 -6.11
N THR A 15 -3.86 3.45 -5.61
CA THR A 15 -4.77 2.35 -5.33
C THR A 15 -5.18 1.52 -6.56
N SER A 16 -4.96 2.02 -7.77
CA SER A 16 -5.23 1.32 -9.04
C SER A 16 -3.98 0.64 -9.63
N LEU A 17 -2.81 0.77 -8.98
CA LEU A 17 -1.60 0.12 -9.44
C LEU A 17 -1.68 -1.40 -9.27
N PRO A 18 -1.19 -2.18 -10.25
CA PRO A 18 -0.92 -3.59 -10.04
C PRO A 18 0.09 -3.79 -8.90
N GLU A 19 -0.05 -4.87 -8.13
CA GLU A 19 0.82 -5.18 -6.98
C GLU A 19 2.31 -5.18 -7.34
N ASN A 20 2.69 -5.74 -8.50
CA ASN A 20 4.08 -5.74 -8.96
C ASN A 20 4.65 -4.32 -9.17
N SER A 21 3.83 -3.39 -9.64
CA SER A 21 4.20 -1.98 -9.81
C SER A 21 4.36 -1.29 -8.46
N LEU A 22 3.45 -1.59 -7.52
CA LEU A 22 3.49 -1.13 -6.13
C LEU A 22 4.79 -1.60 -5.44
N ILE A 23 5.09 -2.89 -5.50
CA ILE A 23 6.31 -3.50 -4.95
C ILE A 23 7.56 -2.84 -5.54
N SER A 24 7.57 -2.62 -6.86
CA SER A 24 8.70 -1.99 -7.54
C SER A 24 8.91 -0.53 -7.12
N LEU A 25 7.84 0.17 -6.73
CA LEU A 25 7.90 1.54 -6.20
C LEU A 25 8.43 1.57 -4.77
N ILE A 26 7.93 0.70 -3.89
CA ILE A 26 8.32 0.65 -2.47
C ILE A 26 9.79 0.21 -2.32
N LYS A 27 10.28 -0.69 -3.18
CA LYS A 27 11.68 -1.17 -3.14
C LYS A 27 12.73 -0.10 -3.51
N ARG A 28 12.32 1.08 -3.95
CA ARG A 28 13.25 2.11 -4.42
C ARG A 28 13.92 2.81 -3.25
N ASP A 29 15.23 2.66 -3.13
CA ASP A 29 16.04 3.37 -2.12
C ASP A 29 16.12 4.90 -2.38
N ASP A 30 15.71 5.38 -3.55
CA ASP A 30 15.65 6.82 -3.89
C ASP A 30 14.30 7.47 -3.58
N LEU A 31 13.40 6.76 -2.90
CA LEU A 31 12.12 7.29 -2.45
C LEU A 31 12.34 8.21 -1.23
N GLN A 32 12.22 9.53 -1.42
CA GLN A 32 12.30 10.49 -0.31
C GLN A 32 10.94 10.61 0.41
N MET A 33 10.52 9.51 1.02
CA MET A 33 9.29 9.41 1.79
C MET A 33 9.58 8.69 3.10
N LYS A 34 8.93 9.09 4.20
CA LYS A 34 9.08 8.37 5.47
C LYS A 34 8.41 7.00 5.35
N GLU A 35 8.96 6.01 6.03
CA GLU A 35 8.41 4.64 6.06
C GLU A 35 6.95 4.62 6.55
N ILE A 36 6.59 5.50 7.49
CA ILE A 36 5.19 5.67 7.94
C ILE A 36 4.28 6.18 6.82
N GLU A 37 4.76 7.08 5.96
CA GLU A 37 3.99 7.57 4.83
C GLU A 37 3.85 6.47 3.77
N VAL A 38 4.90 5.67 3.54
CA VAL A 38 4.83 4.49 2.66
C VAL A 38 3.78 3.51 3.18
N TRP A 39 3.80 3.20 4.48
CA TRP A 39 2.81 2.35 5.13
C TRP A 39 1.37 2.84 4.93
N GLU A 40 1.11 4.13 5.13
CA GLU A 40 -0.23 4.71 4.90
C GLU A 40 -0.71 4.53 3.45
N HIS A 41 0.17 4.65 2.46
CA HIS A 41 -0.19 4.45 1.05
C HIS A 41 -0.43 2.97 0.72
N VAL A 42 0.37 2.06 1.26
CA VAL A 42 0.19 0.61 1.11
C VAL A 42 -1.12 0.17 1.75
N LEU A 43 -1.44 0.69 2.94
CA LEU A 43 -2.69 0.41 3.62
C LEU A 43 -3.90 0.89 2.79
N LYS A 44 -3.85 2.12 2.27
CA LYS A 44 -4.90 2.64 1.36
C LYS A 44 -5.05 1.80 0.10
N TRP A 45 -3.96 1.32 -0.47
CA TRP A 45 -3.99 0.40 -1.62
C TRP A 45 -4.67 -0.92 -1.24
N GLY A 46 -4.28 -1.55 -0.14
CA GLY A 46 -4.87 -2.81 0.34
C GLY A 46 -6.37 -2.68 0.60
N LEU A 47 -6.81 -1.59 1.24
CA LEU A 47 -8.22 -1.32 1.48
C LEU A 47 -9.02 -1.17 0.17
N LYS A 48 -8.45 -0.51 -0.84
CA LYS A 48 -9.11 -0.37 -2.15
C LYS A 48 -9.22 -1.71 -2.90
N GLN A 49 -8.22 -2.59 -2.78
CA GLN A 49 -8.32 -3.93 -3.38
C GLN A 49 -9.37 -4.81 -2.69
N ASN A 50 -9.69 -4.50 -1.44
CA ASN A 50 -10.66 -5.20 -0.62
C ASN A 50 -11.88 -4.31 -0.34
N GLU A 51 -12.56 -3.81 -1.36
CA GLU A 51 -13.68 -2.85 -1.16
C GLU A 51 -14.81 -3.39 -0.26
N ASN A 52 -14.96 -4.71 -0.22
CA ASN A 52 -15.92 -5.38 0.67
C ASN A 52 -15.58 -5.25 2.16
N LEU A 53 -14.31 -5.01 2.50
CA LEU A 53 -13.83 -4.80 3.87
C LEU A 53 -14.04 -3.35 4.35
N ILE A 54 -14.49 -2.42 3.49
CA ILE A 54 -14.60 -0.99 3.85
C ILE A 54 -15.83 -0.70 4.76
N SER A 55 -16.49 -1.72 5.31
CA SER A 55 -17.27 -1.51 6.54
C SER A 55 -16.32 -1.15 7.68
N ASP A 56 -16.74 -0.27 8.59
CA ASP A 56 -15.99 0.22 9.76
C ASP A 56 -14.92 -0.74 10.32
N PRO A 57 -13.63 -0.35 10.43
CA PRO A 57 -12.56 -1.18 11.01
C PRO A 57 -12.87 -1.73 12.40
N ASP A 58 -13.69 -1.02 13.20
CA ASP A 58 -14.10 -1.48 14.53
C ASP A 58 -15.04 -2.70 14.45
N THR A 59 -15.58 -3.02 13.28
CA THR A 59 -16.47 -4.16 13.01
C THR A 59 -15.75 -5.35 12.37
N TRP A 60 -14.45 -5.22 12.09
CA TRP A 60 -13.70 -6.26 11.39
C TRP A 60 -13.53 -7.51 12.25
N THR A 61 -13.77 -8.65 11.60
CA THR A 61 -13.49 -9.97 12.14
C THR A 61 -12.03 -10.36 11.88
N ASP A 62 -11.56 -11.41 12.55
CA ASP A 62 -10.22 -11.97 12.29
C ASP A 62 -10.02 -12.35 10.81
N ASP A 63 -11.08 -12.75 10.11
CA ASP A 63 -10.99 -13.12 8.70
C ASP A 63 -10.88 -11.89 7.78
N ASP A 64 -11.49 -10.77 8.17
CA ASP A 64 -11.31 -9.47 7.48
C ASP A 64 -9.85 -8.99 7.61
N PHE A 65 -9.28 -9.10 8.81
CA PHE A 65 -7.86 -8.80 9.04
C PHE A 65 -6.94 -9.72 8.22
N LYS A 66 -7.20 -11.04 8.20
CA LYS A 66 -6.44 -11.98 7.37
C LYS A 66 -6.57 -11.67 5.87
N MET A 67 -7.73 -11.23 5.41
CA MET A 67 -7.93 -10.87 4.00
C MET A 67 -7.05 -9.68 3.62
N LEU A 68 -7.00 -8.65 4.47
CA LEU A 68 -6.08 -7.52 4.28
C LEU A 68 -4.61 -7.95 4.37
N GLU A 69 -4.26 -8.76 5.37
CA GLU A 69 -2.89 -9.29 5.55
C GLU A 69 -2.42 -10.05 4.30
N ASN A 70 -3.26 -10.94 3.76
CA ASN A 70 -2.97 -11.69 2.54
C ASN A 70 -2.78 -10.79 1.32
N THR A 71 -3.53 -9.68 1.24
CA THR A 71 -3.38 -8.70 0.17
C THR A 71 -2.06 -7.94 0.28
N LEU A 72 -1.61 -7.65 1.50
CA LEU A 72 -0.40 -6.88 1.76
C LEU A 72 0.85 -7.73 1.97
N GLN A 73 0.73 -9.07 1.95
CA GLN A 73 1.79 -10.01 2.36
C GLN A 73 3.14 -9.78 1.66
N HIS A 74 3.14 -9.36 0.39
CA HIS A 74 4.37 -9.10 -0.37
C HIS A 74 4.89 -7.67 -0.19
N CYS A 75 4.04 -6.74 0.26
CA CYS A 75 4.40 -5.35 0.53
C CYS A 75 4.95 -5.17 1.94
N LEU A 76 4.40 -5.87 2.93
CA LEU A 76 4.79 -5.76 4.34
C LEU A 76 6.30 -5.93 4.59
N PRO A 77 7.00 -6.94 4.01
CA PRO A 77 8.43 -7.12 4.25
C PRO A 77 9.32 -6.04 3.64
N LEU A 78 8.75 -5.16 2.81
CA LEU A 78 9.47 -4.11 2.09
C LEU A 78 9.47 -2.77 2.83
N ILE A 79 8.59 -2.63 3.82
CA ILE A 79 8.48 -1.43 4.66
C ILE A 79 9.44 -1.61 5.84
N ARG A 80 10.39 -0.69 5.98
CA ARG A 80 11.45 -0.79 7.01
C ARG A 80 11.02 0.02 8.24
N PHE A 81 10.42 -0.64 9.23
CA PHE A 81 10.05 -0.03 10.52
C PHE A 81 11.27 0.27 11.40
#